data_AF-A0A6I4ZJJ5-F1
#
_entry.id   AF-A0A6I4ZJJ5-F1
#
_cell.length_a   1.000
_cell.length_b   1.000
_cell.length_c   1.000
_cell.angle_alpha   90.00
_cell.angle_beta   90.00
_cell.angle_gamma   90.00
#
_symmetry.space_group_name_H-M   'P 1'
#
loop_
_entity.id
_entity.type
_entity.pdbx_description
1 polymer ?
#
loop_
_entity_poly.entity_id
_entity_poly.type
_entity_poly.pdbx_seq_one_letter_code
_entity_poly.pdbx_strand_id
1 'polypeptide(L)'
;MSVDWDKTINEILAGTLACQACEALGDEMVVGYTRSTEAAEFAARCQDCTDKTDCDARKLVVVCESCAGRYRVNGQLMTEAGWMGVQLDECRRNLEESLDYLSTYWKEEAEIEFADMSRKLEEVDPDTFREEDGWRARMEEEYLRIHRWFRDHNVRVPDAGWRSQYVEDVVALGYTSRLGD
;
A
#
# COMPACT_ATOMS: atom_id res chain seq x y z
N MET A 1 -3.27 38.42 14.62
CA MET A 1 -2.44 37.22 14.38
C MET A 1 -3.18 36.06 15.00
N SER A 2 -3.86 35.23 14.21
CA SER A 2 -4.37 33.94 14.70
C SER A 2 -3.25 32.92 14.51
N VAL A 3 -2.86 32.25 15.59
CA VAL A 3 -1.96 31.10 15.50
C VAL A 3 -2.75 29.97 14.84
N ASP A 4 -2.21 29.44 13.76
CA ASP A 4 -2.73 28.23 13.12
C ASP A 4 -2.29 27.03 13.97
N TRP A 5 -3.19 26.62 14.85
CA TRP A 5 -2.92 25.56 15.82
C TRP A 5 -2.74 24.20 15.14
N ASP A 6 -3.38 23.95 13.99
CA ASP A 6 -3.21 22.69 13.25
C ASP A 6 -1.82 22.63 12.63
N LYS A 7 -1.36 23.73 12.04
CA LYS A 7 0.02 23.85 11.55
C LYS A 7 1.04 23.68 12.69
N THR A 8 0.77 24.31 13.84
CA THR A 8 1.67 24.26 15.01
C THR A 8 1.72 22.85 15.61
N ILE A 9 0.59 22.15 15.70
CA ILE A 9 0.51 20.77 16.19
C ILE A 9 1.23 19.83 15.22
N ASN A 10 1.03 19.99 13.90
CA ASN A 10 1.74 19.20 12.89
C ASN A 10 3.25 19.45 12.92
N GLU A 11 3.69 20.69 13.18
CA GLU A 11 5.12 21.00 13.36
C GLU A 11 5.70 20.41 14.66
N ILE A 12 4.91 20.36 15.75
CA ILE A 12 5.32 19.76 17.03
C ILE A 12 5.41 18.23 16.92
N LEU A 13 4.49 17.62 16.17
CA LEU A 13 4.41 16.17 15.96
C LEU A 13 5.18 15.71 14.71
N ALA A 14 5.82 16.62 13.97
CA ALA A 14 6.59 16.28 12.78
C ALA A 14 7.70 15.28 13.13
N GLY A 15 7.76 14.15 12.43
CA GLY A 15 8.73 13.08 12.72
C GLY A 15 8.33 12.15 13.87
N THR A 16 7.19 12.37 14.52
CA THR A 16 6.67 11.47 15.56
C THR A 16 5.70 10.47 14.96
N LEU A 17 5.99 9.18 15.12
CA LEU A 17 5.11 8.10 14.73
C LEU A 17 4.17 7.72 15.88
N ALA A 18 2.95 7.29 15.52
CA ALA A 18 1.99 6.71 16.46
C ALA A 18 1.91 5.19 16.27
N CYS A 19 2.00 4.45 17.37
CA CYS A 19 1.76 3.01 17.37
C CYS A 19 0.31 2.73 16.98
N GLN A 20 0.09 1.96 15.92
CA GLN A 20 -1.26 1.65 15.43
C GLN A 20 -2.09 0.84 16.45
N ALA A 21 -1.44 0.10 17.34
CA ALA A 21 -2.13 -0.76 18.30
C ALA A 21 -2.48 -0.07 19.63
N CYS A 22 -1.68 0.90 20.09
CA CYS A 22 -1.85 1.51 21.42
C CYS A 22 -1.69 3.03 21.44
N GLU A 23 -1.51 3.66 20.28
CA GLU A 23 -1.40 5.11 20.10
C GLU A 23 -0.19 5.78 20.79
N ALA A 24 0.72 4.98 21.36
CA ALA A 24 1.97 5.49 21.90
C ALA A 24 2.76 6.22 20.82
N LEU A 25 3.28 7.39 21.18
CA LEU A 25 4.08 8.24 20.30
C LEU A 25 5.58 7.94 20.45
N GLY A 26 6.34 8.04 19.37
CA GLY A 26 7.79 7.90 19.38
C GLY A 26 8.43 8.26 18.04
N ASP A 27 9.69 8.67 18.07
CA ASP A 27 10.45 9.07 16.88
C ASP A 27 10.80 7.88 15.98
N GLU A 28 10.86 6.68 16.58
CA GLU A 28 11.07 5.42 15.89
C GLU A 28 10.02 4.39 16.33
N MET A 29 9.56 3.58 15.37
CA MET A 29 8.63 2.47 15.61
C MET A 29 9.10 1.22 14.88
N VAL A 30 8.68 0.06 15.37
CA VAL A 30 8.89 -1.21 14.67
C VAL A 30 7.92 -1.27 13.49
N VAL A 31 8.50 -1.26 12.30
CA VAL A 31 7.80 -1.43 11.02
C VAL A 31 8.06 -2.83 10.52
N GLY A 32 7.00 -3.60 10.28
CA GLY A 32 7.17 -4.94 9.76
C GLY A 32 5.87 -5.71 9.63
N TYR A 33 6.02 -7.02 9.43
CA TYR A 33 4.89 -7.88 9.12
C TYR A 33 4.53 -8.80 10.29
N THR A 34 3.23 -9.03 10.47
CA THR A 34 2.70 -10.05 11.38
C THR A 34 1.61 -10.88 10.70
N ARG A 35 1.43 -12.12 11.18
CA ARG A 35 0.27 -12.97 10.87
C ARG A 35 -0.74 -13.05 12.02
N SER A 36 -0.56 -12.24 13.06
CA SER A 36 -1.53 -12.14 14.15
C SER A 36 -2.88 -11.70 13.57
N THR A 37 -3.93 -12.46 13.85
CA THR A 37 -5.30 -12.13 13.43
C THR A 37 -5.77 -10.82 14.07
N GLU A 38 -5.45 -10.61 15.36
CA GLU A 38 -5.73 -9.37 16.10
C GLU A 38 -5.17 -8.11 15.42
N ALA A 39 -4.13 -8.23 14.59
CA ALA A 39 -3.58 -7.08 13.88
C ALA A 39 -4.48 -6.57 12.75
N ALA A 40 -5.51 -7.32 12.34
CA ALA A 40 -6.49 -6.87 11.34
C ALA A 40 -7.25 -5.60 11.79
N GLU A 41 -7.39 -5.40 13.11
CA GLU A 41 -8.10 -4.25 13.69
C GLU A 41 -7.36 -2.93 13.45
N PHE A 42 -6.02 -2.97 13.39
CA PHE A 42 -5.20 -1.75 13.33
C PHE A 42 -4.26 -1.68 12.13
N ALA A 43 -4.08 -2.75 11.36
CA ALA A 43 -3.30 -2.71 10.14
C ALA A 43 -4.03 -1.87 9.09
N ALA A 44 -3.39 -0.79 8.62
CA ALA A 44 -4.00 0.22 7.74
C ALA A 44 -4.70 -0.37 6.51
N ARG A 45 -4.11 -1.39 5.87
CA ARG A 45 -4.67 -2.03 4.67
C ARG A 45 -5.74 -3.08 4.95
N CYS A 46 -5.88 -3.52 6.21
CA CYS A 46 -6.96 -4.43 6.62
C CYS A 46 -8.17 -3.69 7.22
N GLN A 47 -8.09 -2.37 7.42
CA GLN A 47 -9.18 -1.63 8.05
C GLN A 47 -10.50 -1.73 7.27
N ASP A 48 -10.41 -1.78 5.93
CA ASP A 48 -11.56 -1.83 5.03
C ASP A 48 -11.98 -3.26 4.63
N CYS A 49 -11.31 -4.30 5.16
CA CYS A 49 -11.67 -5.69 4.85
C CYS A 49 -13.08 -6.02 5.38
N THR A 50 -13.91 -6.61 4.52
CA THR A 50 -15.30 -7.00 4.84
C THR A 50 -15.36 -8.13 5.86
N ASP A 51 -14.40 -9.06 5.84
CA ASP A 51 -14.23 -10.08 6.86
C ASP A 51 -12.80 -10.05 7.42
N LYS A 52 -12.70 -9.77 8.72
CA LYS A 52 -11.44 -9.78 9.47
C LYS A 52 -11.29 -11.03 10.32
N THR A 53 -12.36 -11.82 10.44
CA THR A 53 -12.39 -13.06 11.22
C THR A 53 -11.41 -14.04 10.60
N ASP A 54 -10.47 -14.54 11.40
CA ASP A 54 -9.45 -15.49 10.95
C ASP A 54 -8.63 -15.04 9.73
N CYS A 55 -8.50 -13.74 9.50
CA CYS A 55 -7.65 -13.19 8.45
C CYS A 55 -6.18 -13.61 8.70
N ASP A 56 -5.70 -14.60 7.95
CA ASP A 56 -4.36 -15.17 8.05
C ASP A 56 -3.33 -14.43 7.17
N ALA A 57 -3.82 -13.48 6.35
CA ALA A 57 -3.01 -12.62 5.53
C ALA A 57 -1.93 -11.91 6.35
N ARG A 58 -0.75 -11.77 5.73
CA ARG A 58 0.37 -11.04 6.32
C ARG A 58 0.03 -9.55 6.35
N LYS A 59 0.16 -8.92 7.52
CA LYS A 59 -0.22 -7.52 7.75
C LYS A 59 1.01 -6.68 8.00
N LEU A 60 1.21 -5.65 7.19
CA LEU A 60 2.20 -4.62 7.44
C LEU A 60 1.68 -3.66 8.53
N VAL A 61 2.44 -3.47 9.60
CA VAL A 61 2.06 -2.68 10.76
C VAL A 61 3.20 -1.76 11.22
N VAL A 62 2.82 -0.67 11.90
CA VAL A 62 3.72 0.25 12.60
C VAL A 62 3.35 0.25 14.07
N VAL A 63 4.22 -0.27 14.92
CA VAL A 63 3.94 -0.43 16.34
C VAL A 63 5.17 -0.13 17.21
N CYS A 64 4.94 0.24 18.46
CA CYS A 64 6.04 0.36 19.43
C CYS A 64 6.64 -1.02 19.76
N GLU A 65 7.86 -1.06 20.30
CA GLU A 65 8.57 -2.32 20.59
C GLU A 65 7.78 -3.28 21.49
N SER A 66 7.03 -2.77 22.47
CA SER A 66 6.19 -3.60 23.34
C SER A 66 5.05 -4.29 22.58
N CYS A 67 4.40 -3.57 21.67
CA CYS A 67 3.38 -4.12 20.79
C CYS A 67 3.99 -5.05 19.73
N ALA A 68 5.20 -4.75 19.23
CA ALA A 68 5.91 -5.63 18.31
C ALA A 68 6.14 -7.03 18.92
N GLY A 69 6.57 -7.09 20.18
CA GLY A 69 6.71 -8.35 20.91
C GLY A 69 5.37 -9.07 21.11
N ARG A 70 4.32 -8.35 21.53
CA ARG A 70 2.97 -8.90 21.75
C ARG A 70 2.40 -9.53 20.48
N TYR A 71 2.46 -8.81 19.36
CA TYR A 71 1.89 -9.24 18.07
C TYR A 71 2.87 -10.01 17.19
N ARG A 72 4.06 -10.36 17.71
CA ARG A 72 5.11 -11.11 16.99
C ARG A 72 5.45 -10.49 15.63
N VAL A 73 5.62 -9.18 15.61
CA VAL A 73 5.95 -8.43 14.40
C VAL A 73 7.40 -8.75 14.00
N ASN A 74 7.56 -9.28 12.78
CA ASN A 74 8.87 -9.42 12.16
C ASN A 74 9.17 -8.12 11.41
N GLY A 75 9.93 -7.24 12.06
CA GLY A 75 10.16 -5.87 11.59
C GLY A 75 11.48 -5.29 12.05
N GLN A 76 11.69 -4.03 11.69
CA GLN A 76 12.87 -3.24 12.04
C GLN A 76 12.42 -1.94 12.71
N LEU A 77 13.22 -1.44 13.64
CA LEU A 77 13.02 -0.12 14.23
C LEU A 77 13.40 0.93 13.18
N MET A 78 12.47 1.84 12.87
CA MET A 78 12.63 2.82 11.79
C MET A 78 11.96 4.14 12.14
N THR A 79 12.50 5.23 11.57
CA THR A 79 11.89 6.57 11.61
C THR A 79 10.70 6.68 10.66
N GLU A 80 9.98 7.81 10.70
CA GLU A 80 8.89 8.12 9.75
C GLU A 80 9.34 7.99 8.29
N ALA A 81 10.54 8.47 7.94
CA ALA A 81 11.07 8.35 6.58
C ALA A 81 11.28 6.88 6.16
N GLY A 82 11.75 6.04 7.09
CA GLY A 82 11.89 4.61 6.85
C GLY A 82 10.54 3.94 6.63
N TRP A 83 9.56 4.25 7.49
CA TRP A 83 8.18 3.79 7.34
C TRP A 83 7.58 4.17 5.98
N MET A 84 7.72 5.44 5.57
CA MET A 84 7.22 5.92 4.29
C MET A 84 7.90 5.24 3.11
N GLY A 85 9.17 4.84 3.24
CA GLY A 85 9.86 3.99 2.27
C GLY A 85 9.23 2.60 2.15
N VAL A 86 8.94 1.95 3.28
CA VAL A 86 8.26 0.64 3.29
C VAL A 86 6.85 0.73 2.72
N GLN A 87 6.10 1.80 3.02
CA GLN A 87 4.79 2.05 2.41
C GLN A 87 4.86 2.22 0.90
N LEU A 88 5.88 2.94 0.41
CA LEU A 88 6.11 3.11 -1.02
C LEU A 88 6.34 1.75 -1.69
N ASP A 89 7.21 0.92 -1.13
CA ASP A 89 7.52 -0.41 -1.68
C ASP A 89 6.33 -1.36 -1.60
N GLU A 90 5.53 -1.32 -0.52
CA GLU A 90 4.30 -2.10 -0.43
C GLU A 90 3.30 -1.67 -1.52
N CYS A 91 3.15 -0.36 -1.73
CA CYS A 91 2.28 0.18 -2.78
C CYS A 91 2.73 -0.26 -4.18
N ARG A 92 4.04 -0.25 -4.46
CA ARG A 92 4.61 -0.74 -5.72
C ARG A 92 4.30 -2.20 -5.97
N ARG A 93 4.53 -3.07 -4.98
CA ARG A 93 4.24 -4.51 -5.10
C ARG A 93 2.77 -4.78 -5.38
N ASN A 94 1.86 -4.05 -4.70
CA ASN A 94 0.43 -4.21 -4.95
C ASN A 94 0.03 -3.76 -6.37
N LEU A 95 0.69 -2.71 -6.89
CA LEU A 95 0.47 -2.26 -8.26
C LEU A 95 1.01 -3.27 -9.29
N GLU A 96 2.17 -3.85 -9.04
CA GLU A 96 2.75 -4.94 -9.85
C GLU A 96 1.85 -6.18 -9.82
N GLU A 97 1.39 -6.61 -8.64
CA GLU A 97 0.48 -7.75 -8.48
C GLU A 97 -0.85 -7.54 -9.20
N SER A 98 -1.44 -6.34 -9.12
CA SER A 98 -2.67 -6.01 -9.88
C SER A 98 -2.42 -6.01 -11.39
N LEU A 99 -1.25 -5.57 -11.84
CA LEU A 99 -0.89 -5.58 -13.26
C LEU A 99 -0.66 -7.01 -13.80
N ASP A 100 0.03 -7.84 -13.01
CA ASP A 100 0.19 -9.27 -13.28
C ASP A 100 -1.17 -9.96 -13.34
N TYR A 101 -2.09 -9.59 -12.43
CA TYR A 101 -3.45 -10.09 -12.46
C TYR A 101 -4.14 -9.75 -13.77
N LEU A 102 -4.23 -8.47 -14.12
CA LEU A 102 -4.89 -7.99 -15.35
C LEU A 102 -4.28 -8.56 -16.64
N SER A 103 -2.97 -8.78 -16.67
CA SER A 103 -2.25 -9.23 -17.85
C SER A 103 -2.44 -10.74 -18.13
N THR A 104 -2.26 -11.57 -17.10
CA THR A 104 -2.01 -13.00 -17.29
C THR A 104 -2.62 -13.88 -16.22
N TYR A 105 -2.57 -13.51 -14.94
CA TYR A 105 -2.90 -14.43 -13.85
C TYR A 105 -4.38 -14.87 -13.87
N TRP A 106 -5.32 -13.97 -14.21
CA TRP A 106 -6.73 -14.36 -14.30
C TRP A 106 -6.91 -15.52 -15.28
N LYS A 107 -6.11 -15.62 -16.35
CA LYS A 107 -6.19 -16.69 -17.37
C LYS A 107 -5.82 -18.08 -16.83
N GLU A 108 -5.19 -18.15 -15.68
CA GLU A 108 -4.82 -19.39 -15.01
C GLU A 108 -5.95 -19.93 -14.11
N GLU A 109 -7.05 -19.19 -13.99
CA GLU A 109 -8.21 -19.62 -13.22
C GLU A 109 -8.89 -20.85 -13.85
N ALA A 110 -9.25 -21.81 -13.00
CA ALA A 110 -9.67 -23.14 -13.42
C ALA A 110 -10.97 -23.19 -14.25
N GLU A 111 -11.74 -22.09 -14.26
CA GLU A 111 -13.07 -22.00 -14.88
C GLU A 111 -13.07 -21.28 -16.23
N ILE A 112 -11.91 -20.88 -16.77
CA ILE A 112 -11.82 -20.14 -18.03
C ILE A 112 -11.86 -21.09 -19.23
N GLU A 113 -12.79 -20.81 -20.15
CA GLU A 113 -12.89 -21.49 -21.43
C GLU A 113 -11.69 -21.17 -22.33
N PHE A 114 -11.20 -22.16 -23.09
CA PHE A 114 -10.03 -21.99 -23.97
C PHE A 114 -10.17 -20.83 -24.97
N ALA A 115 -11.40 -20.55 -25.42
CA ALA A 115 -11.69 -19.46 -26.35
C ALA A 115 -11.50 -18.06 -25.71
N ASP A 116 -11.60 -17.95 -24.39
CA ASP A 116 -11.51 -16.70 -23.66
C ASP A 116 -10.06 -16.36 -23.25
N MET A 117 -9.12 -17.32 -23.31
CA MET A 117 -7.70 -17.11 -22.98
C MET A 117 -7.02 -16.03 -23.85
N SER A 118 -7.51 -15.80 -25.07
CA SER A 118 -7.01 -14.75 -25.98
C SER A 118 -7.66 -13.39 -25.78
N ARG A 119 -8.73 -13.30 -24.99
CA ARG A 119 -9.48 -12.07 -24.74
C ARG A 119 -8.86 -11.32 -23.55
N LYS A 120 -9.32 -10.10 -23.33
CA LYS A 120 -8.96 -9.29 -22.15
C LYS A 120 -9.94 -9.55 -21.02
N LEU A 121 -9.50 -9.33 -19.77
CA LEU A 121 -10.38 -9.49 -18.60
C LEU A 121 -11.64 -8.63 -18.71
N GLU A 122 -11.51 -7.39 -19.18
CA GLU A 122 -12.64 -6.46 -19.38
C GLU A 122 -13.75 -7.01 -20.29
N GLU A 123 -13.44 -7.98 -21.15
CA GLU A 123 -14.39 -8.60 -22.06
C GLU A 123 -14.97 -9.92 -21.52
N VAL A 124 -14.25 -10.58 -20.62
CA VAL A 124 -14.59 -11.91 -20.07
C VAL A 124 -15.31 -11.75 -18.75
N ASP A 125 -14.74 -10.96 -17.84
CA ASP A 125 -15.34 -10.58 -16.56
C ASP A 125 -15.23 -9.05 -16.34
N PRO A 126 -16.22 -8.28 -16.84
CA PRO A 126 -16.23 -6.83 -16.69
C PRO A 126 -16.39 -6.34 -15.24
N ASP A 127 -16.88 -7.20 -14.34
CA ASP A 127 -17.09 -6.83 -12.94
C ASP A 127 -15.79 -6.97 -12.16
N THR A 128 -15.11 -8.11 -12.28
CA THR A 128 -13.75 -8.29 -11.71
C THR A 128 -12.77 -7.27 -12.29
N PHE A 129 -12.83 -7.01 -13.60
CA PHE A 129 -12.01 -5.94 -14.20
C PHE A 129 -12.23 -4.58 -13.52
N ARG A 130 -13.48 -4.21 -13.24
CA ARG A 130 -13.81 -2.92 -12.62
C ARG A 130 -13.30 -2.85 -11.18
N GLU A 131 -13.34 -3.95 -10.45
CA GLU A 131 -12.80 -4.05 -9.10
C GLU A 131 -11.28 -3.89 -9.10
N GLU A 132 -10.58 -4.60 -9.97
CA GLU A 132 -9.11 -4.54 -10.11
C GLU A 132 -8.63 -3.19 -10.61
N ASP A 133 -9.27 -2.62 -11.64
CA ASP A 133 -8.95 -1.29 -12.15
C ASP A 133 -9.20 -0.21 -11.10
N GLY A 134 -10.30 -0.33 -10.33
CA GLY A 134 -10.61 0.54 -9.20
C GLY A 134 -9.58 0.44 -8.08
N TRP A 135 -9.15 -0.78 -7.74
CA TRP A 135 -8.08 -1.03 -6.77
C TRP A 135 -6.76 -0.42 -7.22
N ARG A 136 -6.36 -0.64 -8.48
CA ARG A 136 -5.16 -0.04 -9.09
C ARG A 136 -5.22 1.49 -9.02
N ALA A 137 -6.34 2.11 -9.39
CA ALA A 137 -6.49 3.56 -9.34
C ALA A 137 -6.36 4.13 -7.90
N ARG A 138 -6.87 3.42 -6.89
CA ARG A 138 -6.68 3.77 -5.46
C ARG A 138 -5.21 3.66 -5.06
N MET A 139 -4.52 2.61 -5.49
CA MET A 139 -3.10 2.41 -5.20
C MET A 139 -2.22 3.46 -5.89
N GLU A 140 -2.50 3.85 -7.13
CA GLU A 140 -1.78 4.92 -7.81
C GLU A 140 -1.96 6.27 -7.11
N GLU A 141 -3.13 6.54 -6.56
CA GLU A 141 -3.37 7.74 -5.76
C GLU A 141 -2.57 7.72 -4.44
N GLU A 142 -2.51 6.57 -3.79
CA GLU A 142 -1.67 6.35 -2.61
C GLU A 142 -0.18 6.53 -2.93
N TYR A 143 0.30 6.00 -4.05
CA TYR A 143 1.65 6.21 -4.54
C TYR A 143 1.98 7.70 -4.64
N LEU A 144 1.10 8.49 -5.28
CA LEU A 144 1.28 9.93 -5.44
C LEU A 144 1.24 10.68 -4.10
N ARG A 145 0.40 10.23 -3.14
CA ARG A 145 0.36 10.78 -1.77
C ARG A 145 1.69 10.56 -1.05
N ILE A 146 2.23 9.34 -1.09
CA ILE A 146 3.51 9.00 -0.49
C ILE A 146 4.64 9.81 -1.15
N HIS A 147 4.63 9.92 -2.48
CA HIS A 147 5.62 10.71 -3.23
C HIS A 147 5.60 12.20 -2.86
N ARG A 148 4.40 12.76 -2.61
CA ARG A 148 4.27 14.14 -2.11
C ARG A 148 4.90 14.29 -0.73
N TRP A 149 4.65 13.34 0.18
CA TRP A 149 5.30 13.34 1.49
C TRP A 149 6.83 13.40 1.38
N PHE A 150 7.43 12.56 0.53
CA PHE A 150 8.90 12.59 0.32
C PHE A 150 9.40 13.96 -0.16
N ARG A 151 8.68 14.58 -1.09
CA ARG A 151 9.00 15.92 -1.60
C ARG A 151 8.90 16.98 -0.49
N ASP A 152 7.81 16.96 0.26
CA ASP A 152 7.51 17.96 1.29
C ASP A 152 8.52 17.88 2.45
N HIS A 153 9.06 16.69 2.73
CA HIS A 153 10.08 16.45 3.75
C HIS A 153 11.51 16.53 3.21
N ASN A 154 11.69 16.87 1.92
CA ASN A 154 12.99 16.97 1.24
C ASN A 154 13.84 15.68 1.37
N VAL A 155 13.18 14.53 1.36
CA VAL A 155 13.80 13.20 1.41
C VAL A 155 13.82 12.62 0.00
N ARG A 156 14.94 11.97 -0.37
CA ARG A 156 15.04 11.31 -1.67
C ARG A 156 14.05 10.15 -1.75
N VAL A 157 13.25 10.13 -2.81
CA VAL A 157 12.39 9.00 -3.14
C VAL A 157 13.26 7.78 -3.50
N PRO A 158 13.09 6.64 -2.82
CA PRO A 158 13.73 5.37 -3.20
C PRO A 158 13.28 4.93 -4.60
N ASP A 159 14.19 4.35 -5.39
CA ASP A 159 13.89 3.79 -6.72
C ASP A 159 12.99 4.67 -7.61
N ALA A 160 13.48 5.85 -7.99
CA ALA A 160 12.72 6.79 -8.80
C ALA A 160 12.44 6.32 -10.24
N GLY A 161 13.13 5.25 -10.70
CA GLY A 161 12.95 4.69 -12.05
C GLY A 161 11.70 3.83 -12.19
N TRP A 162 11.24 3.24 -11.07
CA TRP A 162 10.09 2.34 -11.01
C TRP A 162 8.83 2.90 -11.70
N ARG A 163 8.52 4.18 -11.46
CA ARG A 163 7.31 4.82 -12.00
C ARG A 163 7.24 4.76 -13.51
N SER A 164 8.35 5.04 -14.20
CA SER A 164 8.38 5.03 -15.67
C SER A 164 8.17 3.63 -16.21
N GLN A 165 8.83 2.63 -15.62
CA GLN A 165 8.66 1.23 -16.01
C GLN A 165 7.21 0.78 -15.85
N TYR A 166 6.62 1.03 -14.67
CA TYR A 166 5.23 0.66 -14.41
C TYR A 166 4.25 1.31 -15.39
N VAL A 167 4.43 2.60 -15.72
CA VAL A 167 3.56 3.28 -16.71
C VAL A 167 3.70 2.66 -18.10
N GLU A 168 4.92 2.36 -18.53
CA GLU A 168 5.16 1.68 -19.82
C GLU A 168 4.45 0.33 -19.89
N ASP A 169 4.48 -0.46 -18.81
CA ASP A 169 3.85 -1.78 -18.74
C ASP A 169 2.31 -1.67 -18.76
N VAL A 170 1.72 -0.71 -18.05
CA VAL A 170 0.27 -0.43 -18.06
C VAL A 170 -0.20 -0.04 -19.47
N VAL A 171 0.53 0.86 -20.13
CA VAL A 171 0.20 1.32 -21.49
C VAL A 171 0.38 0.20 -22.51
N ALA A 172 1.39 -0.65 -22.36
CA ALA A 172 1.62 -1.80 -23.23
C ALA A 172 0.46 -2.81 -23.18
N LEU A 173 -0.23 -2.93 -22.04
CA LEU A 173 -1.45 -3.74 -21.89
C LEU A 173 -2.71 -3.03 -22.43
N GLY A 174 -2.59 -1.76 -22.81
CA GLY A 174 -3.66 -0.94 -23.37
C GLY A 174 -4.55 -0.29 -22.31
N TYR A 175 -4.05 -0.11 -21.08
CA TYR A 175 -4.75 0.57 -19.99
C TYR A 175 -4.19 1.98 -19.78
N THR A 176 -4.91 2.80 -19.01
CA THR A 176 -4.46 4.14 -18.60
C THR A 176 -3.92 4.13 -17.17
N SER A 177 -2.99 5.05 -16.87
CA SER A 177 -2.43 5.23 -15.53
C SER A 177 -2.57 6.68 -15.08
N ARG A 178 -2.82 6.90 -13.79
CA ARG A 178 -2.73 8.23 -13.16
C ARG A 178 -1.28 8.64 -12.91
N LEU A 179 -0.34 7.70 -13.03
CA LEU A 179 1.08 7.95 -12.83
C LEU A 179 1.75 8.48 -14.11
N GLY A 180 1.06 8.56 -15.25
CA GLY A 180 1.60 9.15 -16.47
C GLY A 180 0.80 8.74 -17.71
N ASP A 181 1.00 9.49 -18.78
CA ASP A 181 0.60 9.12 -20.15
C ASP A 181 1.74 8.38 -20.85
#